data_AF-A0A1A8P9R9-F1
#
_entry.id   AF-A0A1A8P9R9-F1
#
_cell.length_a   1.000
_cell.length_b   1.000
_cell.length_c   1.000
_cell.angle_alpha   90.00
_cell.angle_beta   90.00
_cell.angle_gamma   90.00
#
_symmetry.space_group_name_H-M   'P 1'
#
loop_
_entity.id
_entity.type
_entity.pdbx_description
1 polymer ?
#
loop_
_entity_poly.entity_id
_entity_poly.type
_entity_poly.pdbx_seq_one_letter_code
_entity_poly.pdbx_strand_id
1 'polypeptide(L)'
;GVLVCGGDWNTILNFSQDTTSNKTQKTNRSKDLNILIREMDMFDVWRDFHLKERDYTHYSSTHKVHSRIDLFLMNVIDRSKVRECTIGTADLSDHNTIYLTVRLLTEPRATVWHLNVGILNSESIIKEIKREIAECVMDNNNGE
;
A
#
# COMPACT_ATOMS: atom_id res chain seq x y z
N GLY A 1 -8.15 -11.85 -4.28
CA GLY A 1 -8.26 -10.56 -5.00
C GLY A 1 -6.88 -10.14 -5.43
N VAL A 2 -6.72 -8.92 -5.97
CA VAL A 2 -5.39 -8.30 -6.11
C VAL A 2 -5.14 -7.47 -4.86
N LEU A 3 -4.00 -7.64 -4.22
CA LEU A 3 -3.59 -6.83 -3.07
C LEU A 3 -2.61 -5.74 -3.55
N VAL A 4 -2.94 -4.49 -3.23
CA VAL A 4 -2.08 -3.33 -3.45
C VAL A 4 -1.91 -2.62 -2.12
N CYS A 5 -0.67 -2.50 -1.64
CA CYS A 5 -0.33 -1.70 -0.46
C CYS A 5 0.33 -0.41 -0.96
N GLY A 6 -0.35 0.72 -0.80
CA GLY A 6 0.13 2.02 -1.28
C GLY A 6 0.17 3.06 -0.16
N GLY A 7 1.16 3.96 -0.20
CA GLY A 7 1.22 5.12 0.70
C GLY A 7 2.62 5.64 0.92
N ASP A 8 2.74 6.60 1.85
CA ASP A 8 4.00 7.12 2.37
C ASP A 8 4.56 6.17 3.45
N TRP A 9 5.62 5.46 3.11
CA TRP A 9 6.30 4.53 4.01
C TRP A 9 7.35 5.22 4.90
N ASN A 10 7.64 6.50 4.65
CA ASN A 10 8.70 7.28 5.32
C ASN A 10 10.04 6.53 5.39
N THR A 11 10.31 5.66 4.41
CA THR A 11 11.42 4.71 4.45
C THR A 11 12.01 4.52 3.05
N ILE A 12 13.32 4.71 2.95
CA ILE A 12 14.08 4.49 1.72
C ILE A 12 14.42 3.00 1.60
N LEU A 13 14.07 2.35 0.48
CA LEU A 13 14.38 0.94 0.23
C LEU A 13 15.83 0.75 -0.24
N ASN A 14 16.26 1.50 -1.25
CA ASN A 14 17.62 1.46 -1.79
C ASN A 14 18.32 2.82 -1.73
N PHE A 15 19.21 3.01 -0.76
CA PHE A 15 19.97 4.25 -0.58
C PHE A 15 20.85 4.67 -1.76
N SER A 16 21.19 3.75 -2.69
CA SER A 16 21.96 4.10 -3.88
C SER A 16 21.13 4.71 -5.01
N GLN A 17 19.82 4.47 -5.02
CA GLN A 17 18.94 4.87 -6.14
C GLN A 17 17.78 5.76 -5.68
N ASP A 18 17.22 5.48 -4.51
CA ASP A 18 16.00 6.09 -3.97
C ASP A 18 16.25 7.35 -3.15
N THR A 19 17.48 7.85 -3.10
CA THR A 19 17.78 9.15 -2.48
C THR A 19 18.96 9.83 -3.16
N THR A 20 19.05 11.16 -3.03
CA THR A 20 20.26 11.93 -3.37
C THR A 20 21.21 12.11 -2.19
N SER A 21 20.85 11.61 -1.00
CA SER A 21 21.70 11.67 0.18
C SER A 21 23.00 10.89 -0.02
N ASN A 22 24.12 11.46 0.42
CA ASN A 22 25.41 10.76 0.48
C ASN A 22 25.48 9.75 1.64
N LYS A 23 24.44 9.67 2.48
CA LYS A 23 24.37 8.67 3.56
C LYS A 23 24.06 7.30 2.95
N THR A 24 24.98 6.36 3.12
CA THR A 24 24.86 4.99 2.61
C THR A 24 24.29 4.00 3.62
N GLN A 25 24.01 4.44 4.85
CA GLN A 25 23.60 3.56 5.93
C GLN A 25 22.10 3.22 5.85
N LYS A 26 21.80 1.93 5.70
CA LYS A 26 20.45 1.39 5.86
C LYS A 26 20.01 1.51 7.31
N THR A 27 18.90 2.22 7.55
CA THR A 27 18.23 2.27 8.85
C THR A 27 17.62 0.91 9.19
N ASN A 28 17.34 0.64 10.48
CA ASN A 28 16.66 -0.59 10.88
C ASN A 28 15.29 -0.72 10.18
N ARG A 29 14.51 0.36 10.12
CA ARG A 29 13.23 0.39 9.37
C ARG A 29 13.37 -0.02 7.90
N SER A 30 14.42 0.45 7.22
CA SER A 30 14.69 0.05 5.83
C SER A 30 14.99 -1.44 5.72
N LYS A 31 15.75 -2.01 6.66
CA LYS A 31 16.05 -3.44 6.70
C LYS A 31 14.79 -4.26 6.96
N ASP A 32 14.01 -3.87 7.97
CA ASP A 32 12.79 -4.56 8.37
C ASP A 32 11.75 -4.55 7.24
N LEU A 33 11.58 -3.40 6.56
CA LEU A 33 10.70 -3.29 5.40
C LEU A 33 11.17 -4.16 4.23
N ASN A 34 12.49 -4.18 3.94
CA ASN A 34 13.05 -5.07 2.92
C ASN A 34 12.86 -6.56 3.27
N ILE A 35 12.93 -6.93 4.55
CA ILE A 35 12.64 -8.30 5.02
C ILE A 35 11.17 -8.62 4.80
N LEU A 36 10.27 -7.75 5.26
CA LEU A 36 8.82 -7.93 5.10
C LEU A 36 8.42 -8.08 3.63
N ILE A 37 8.96 -7.23 2.74
CA ILE A 37 8.71 -7.32 1.30
C ILE A 37 9.09 -8.70 0.75
N ARG A 38 10.22 -9.26 1.20
CA ARG A 38 10.70 -10.57 0.77
C ARG A 38 9.87 -11.71 1.37
N GLU A 39 9.55 -11.66 2.65
CA GLU A 39 8.79 -12.70 3.35
C GLU A 39 7.34 -12.80 2.87
N MET A 40 6.77 -11.68 2.42
CA MET A 40 5.40 -11.61 1.90
C MET A 40 5.30 -11.84 0.39
N ASP A 41 6.39 -12.20 -0.28
CA ASP A 41 6.49 -12.32 -1.74
C ASP A 41 5.93 -11.08 -2.45
N MET A 42 6.32 -9.90 -1.98
CA MET A 42 5.93 -8.62 -2.57
C MET A 42 7.09 -8.00 -3.36
N PHE A 43 6.75 -7.04 -4.22
CA PHE A 43 7.72 -6.23 -4.94
C PHE A 43 7.30 -4.77 -4.98
N ASP A 44 8.30 -3.89 -5.06
CA ASP A 44 8.11 -2.45 -5.31
C ASP A 44 7.78 -2.23 -6.78
N VAL A 45 6.54 -1.80 -7.03
CA VAL A 45 5.99 -1.72 -8.37
C VAL A 45 6.71 -0.69 -9.22
N TRP A 46 7.08 0.48 -8.68
CA TRP A 46 7.74 1.51 -9.50
C TRP A 46 9.15 1.08 -9.89
N ARG A 47 9.92 0.54 -8.93
CA ARG A 47 11.30 0.10 -9.16
C ARG A 47 11.40 -1.04 -10.17
N ASP A 48 10.38 -1.87 -10.26
CA ASP A 48 10.32 -2.99 -11.19
C ASP A 48 10.34 -2.55 -12.67
N PHE A 49 9.66 -1.46 -12.99
CA PHE A 49 9.64 -0.86 -14.33
C PHE A 49 10.82 0.08 -14.57
N HIS A 50 11.38 0.65 -13.51
CA HIS A 50 12.36 1.73 -13.55
C HIS A 50 13.70 1.32 -12.89
N LEU A 51 14.27 0.19 -13.30
CA LEU A 51 15.41 -0.43 -12.61
C LEU A 51 16.62 0.48 -12.40
N LYS A 52 16.91 1.37 -13.37
CA LYS A 52 18.08 2.26 -13.34
C LYS A 52 17.71 3.74 -13.18
N GLU A 53 16.45 4.07 -13.37
CA GLU A 53 15.99 5.45 -13.28
C GLU A 53 16.02 5.94 -11.83
N ARG A 54 16.27 7.23 -11.67
CA ARG A 54 16.23 7.90 -10.38
C ARG A 54 15.21 9.01 -10.48
N ASP A 55 14.11 8.81 -9.78
CA ASP A 55 13.09 9.80 -9.56
C ASP A 55 12.58 9.66 -8.12
N TYR A 56 11.96 10.71 -7.60
CA TYR A 56 11.76 10.90 -6.17
C TYR A 56 10.35 11.37 -5.88
N THR A 57 9.86 11.03 -4.69
CA THR A 57 8.51 11.41 -4.27
C THR A 57 8.49 12.53 -3.27
N HIS A 58 9.60 12.83 -2.60
CA HIS A 58 9.63 13.86 -1.58
C HIS A 58 10.95 14.64 -1.62
N TYR A 59 10.87 15.94 -1.33
CA TYR A 59 12.04 16.80 -1.14
C TYR A 59 12.09 17.37 0.29
N SER A 60 13.16 17.02 1.01
CA SER A 60 13.43 17.61 2.33
C SER A 60 14.22 18.89 2.18
N SER A 61 13.58 20.04 2.43
CA SER A 61 14.21 21.37 2.37
C SER A 61 15.33 21.54 3.39
N THR A 62 15.15 21.02 4.61
CA THR A 62 16.14 21.05 5.70
C THR A 62 17.43 20.33 5.33
N HIS A 63 17.32 19.18 4.67
CA HIS A 63 18.48 18.35 4.33
C HIS A 63 18.96 18.54 2.89
N LYS A 64 18.20 19.25 2.06
CA LYS A 64 18.43 19.44 0.61
C LYS A 64 18.59 18.10 -0.11
N VAL A 65 17.72 17.16 0.22
CA VAL A 65 17.76 15.78 -0.27
C VAL A 65 16.42 15.40 -0.87
N HIS A 66 16.46 14.74 -2.02
CA HIS A 66 15.30 14.06 -2.58
C HIS A 66 15.30 12.60 -2.12
N SER A 67 14.11 12.07 -1.86
CA SER A 67 13.91 10.68 -1.46
C SER A 67 12.66 10.10 -2.12
N ARG A 68 12.69 8.81 -2.44
CA ARG A 68 11.52 8.04 -2.86
C ARG A 68 11.04 7.22 -1.67
N ILE A 69 9.99 7.70 -1.02
CA ILE A 69 9.43 7.14 0.23
C ILE A 69 7.97 6.74 0.11
N ASP A 70 7.30 7.18 -0.95
CA ASP A 70 5.98 6.74 -1.34
C ASP A 70 6.15 5.50 -2.23
N LEU A 71 5.43 4.41 -1.93
CA LEU A 71 5.60 3.14 -2.63
C LEU A 71 4.25 2.47 -2.85
N PHE A 72 4.11 1.83 -4.00
CA PHE A 72 3.16 0.73 -4.19
C PHE A 72 3.91 -0.60 -4.08
N LEU A 73 3.45 -1.45 -3.17
CA LEU A 73 3.88 -2.84 -3.04
C LEU A 73 2.76 -3.76 -3.50
N MET A 74 3.09 -4.74 -4.33
CA MET A 74 2.14 -5.76 -4.81
C MET A 74 2.73 -7.15 -4.67
N ASN A 75 1.88 -8.17 -4.59
CA ASN A 75 2.36 -9.55 -4.60
C ASN A 75 2.94 -9.91 -5.98
N VAL A 76 4.05 -10.64 -6.00
CA VAL A 76 4.75 -11.05 -7.21
C VAL A 76 3.85 -11.84 -8.17
N ILE A 77 2.88 -12.61 -7.67
CA ILE A 77 1.92 -13.35 -8.53
C ILE A 77 1.07 -12.41 -9.41
N ASP A 78 0.84 -11.19 -8.94
CA ASP A 78 0.02 -10.18 -9.62
C ASP A 78 0.85 -9.23 -10.49
N ARG A 79 2.17 -9.45 -10.60
CA ARG A 79 3.09 -8.59 -11.36
C ARG A 79 2.66 -8.37 -12.81
N SER A 80 2.17 -9.42 -13.47
CA SER A 80 1.69 -9.36 -14.86
C SER A 80 0.45 -8.49 -15.07
N LYS A 81 -0.24 -8.11 -13.99
CA LYS A 81 -1.42 -7.24 -14.04
C LYS A 81 -1.04 -5.76 -14.03
N VAL A 82 0.18 -5.41 -13.65
CA VAL A 82 0.63 -4.01 -13.67
C VAL A 82 0.85 -3.59 -15.12
N ARG A 83 0.20 -2.51 -15.53
CA ARG A 83 0.36 -1.92 -16.86
C ARG A 83 1.40 -0.81 -16.85
N GLU A 84 1.38 0.03 -15.82
CA GLU A 84 2.20 1.23 -15.74
C GLU A 84 2.27 1.71 -14.28
N CYS A 85 3.40 2.33 -13.92
CA CYS A 85 3.58 2.98 -12.63
C CYS A 85 4.51 4.20 -12.81
N THR A 86 4.03 5.43 -12.56
CA THR A 86 4.78 6.67 -12.84
C THR A 86 4.75 7.62 -11.65
N ILE A 87 5.79 8.45 -11.52
CA ILE A 87 5.83 9.56 -10.55
C ILE A 87 5.46 10.84 -11.30
N GLY A 88 4.51 11.60 -10.77
CA GLY A 88 4.10 12.89 -11.31
C GLY A 88 4.81 14.07 -10.64
N THR A 89 4.32 15.28 -10.89
CA THR A 89 4.80 16.49 -10.21
C THR A 89 4.01 16.79 -8.94
N ALA A 90 4.69 17.36 -7.96
CA ALA A 90 4.08 17.89 -6.74
C ALA A 90 3.33 19.17 -7.05
N ASP A 91 2.01 19.06 -7.22
CA ASP A 91 1.17 20.23 -7.52
C ASP A 91 0.51 20.82 -6.24
N LEU A 92 0.34 20.00 -5.19
CA LEU A 92 -0.48 20.34 -4.01
C LEU A 92 0.17 20.03 -2.64
N SER A 93 1.23 19.22 -2.61
CA SER A 93 1.91 18.76 -1.40
C SER A 93 3.43 18.78 -1.63
N ASP A 94 4.20 18.66 -0.56
CA ASP A 94 5.63 18.34 -0.59
C ASP A 94 5.94 16.91 -1.07
N HIS A 95 4.90 16.12 -1.40
CA HIS A 95 5.01 14.83 -2.06
C HIS A 95 4.52 14.86 -3.51
N ASN A 96 5.31 14.29 -4.42
CA ASN A 96 4.93 13.96 -5.79
C ASN A 96 3.99 12.75 -5.77
N THR A 97 2.88 12.82 -6.52
CA THR A 97 1.93 11.72 -6.65
C THR A 97 2.52 10.53 -7.42
N ILE A 98 2.27 9.30 -6.95
CA ILE A 98 2.54 8.08 -7.71
C ILE A 98 1.25 7.57 -8.33
N TYR A 99 1.27 7.31 -9.62
CA TYR A 99 0.18 6.73 -10.37
C TYR A 99 0.46 5.26 -10.64
N LEU A 100 -0.53 4.39 -10.42
CA LEU A 100 -0.44 2.96 -10.69
C LEU A 100 -1.66 2.53 -11.52
N THR A 101 -1.39 1.93 -12.68
CA THR A 101 -2.42 1.34 -13.53
C THR A 101 -2.35 -0.19 -13.47
N VAL A 102 -3.43 -0.83 -13.04
CA VAL A 102 -3.53 -2.30 -12.91
C VAL A 102 -4.72 -2.83 -13.72
N ARG A 103 -4.49 -3.93 -14.44
CA ARG A 103 -5.53 -4.68 -15.13
C ARG A 103 -6.23 -5.63 -14.15
N LEU A 104 -7.45 -5.30 -13.78
CA LEU A 104 -8.32 -6.18 -13.00
C LEU A 104 -9.14 -7.07 -13.94
N LEU A 105 -9.61 -8.21 -13.42
CA LEU A 105 -10.56 -9.06 -14.14
C LEU A 105 -11.87 -8.30 -14.29
N THR A 106 -12.41 -8.27 -15.50
CA THR A 106 -13.66 -7.60 -15.85
C THR A 106 -14.88 -8.49 -15.63
N GLU A 107 -14.67 -9.81 -15.57
CA GLU A 107 -15.76 -10.76 -15.36
C GLU A 107 -16.29 -10.66 -13.94
N PRO A 108 -17.59 -10.37 -13.74
CA PRO A 108 -18.19 -10.39 -12.42
C PRO A 108 -18.09 -11.80 -11.87
N ARG A 109 -17.23 -11.97 -10.86
CA ARG A 109 -17.23 -13.19 -10.07
C ARG A 109 -18.43 -13.13 -9.13
N ALA A 110 -19.14 -14.24 -8.99
CA ALA A 110 -20.05 -14.44 -7.87
C ALA A 110 -19.22 -14.45 -6.58
N THR A 111 -18.92 -13.27 -6.04
CA THR A 111 -18.23 -13.11 -4.76
C THR A 111 -19.25 -13.30 -3.65
N VAL A 112 -19.10 -14.40 -2.92
CA VAL A 112 -19.74 -14.57 -1.62
C VAL A 112 -18.97 -13.71 -0.62
N TRP A 113 -19.66 -12.83 0.09
CA TRP A 113 -19.08 -12.13 1.22
C TRP A 113 -18.69 -13.16 2.29
N HIS A 114 -17.39 -13.32 2.51
CA HIS A 114 -16.88 -14.12 3.62
C HIS A 114 -16.47 -13.19 4.75
N LEU A 115 -17.07 -13.38 5.92
CA LEU A 115 -16.62 -12.75 7.15
C LEU A 115 -15.22 -13.27 7.49
N ASN A 116 -14.28 -12.36 7.78
CA ASN A 116 -13.01 -12.76 8.38
C ASN A 116 -13.28 -13.25 9.81
N VAL A 117 -13.30 -14.56 10.00
CA VAL A 117 -13.59 -15.20 11.29
C VAL A 117 -12.58 -14.83 12.39
N GLY A 118 -11.37 -14.39 12.03
CA GLY A 118 -10.38 -13.92 13.01
C GLY A 118 -10.84 -12.68 13.79
N ILE A 119 -11.75 -11.88 13.21
CA ILE A 119 -12.35 -10.73 13.89
C ILE A 119 -13.19 -11.19 15.10
N LEU A 120 -13.76 -12.41 15.03
CA LEU A 120 -14.54 -13.00 16.12
C LEU A 120 -13.68 -13.47 17.30
N ASN A 121 -12.35 -13.34 17.24
CA ASN A 121 -11.50 -13.58 18.41
C ASN A 121 -11.50 -12.41 19.41
N SER A 122 -12.05 -11.25 19.04
CA SER A 122 -12.15 -10.08 19.90
C SER A 122 -13.52 -10.02 20.59
N GLU A 123 -13.54 -10.13 21.91
CA GLU A 123 -14.78 -10.02 22.68
C GLU A 123 -15.46 -8.65 22.52
N SER A 124 -14.66 -7.57 22.44
CA SER A 124 -15.20 -6.23 22.24
C SER A 124 -15.90 -6.10 20.89
N ILE A 125 -15.29 -6.64 19.83
CA ILE A 125 -15.91 -6.63 18.49
C ILE A 125 -17.15 -7.52 18.45
N ILE A 126 -17.13 -8.69 19.10
CA ILE A 126 -18.34 -9.53 19.22
C ILE A 126 -19.49 -8.77 19.88
N LYS A 127 -19.21 -8.02 20.94
CA LYS A 127 -20.23 -7.24 21.66
C LYS A 127 -20.81 -6.13 20.79
N GLU A 128 -19.96 -5.45 20.02
CA GLU A 128 -20.36 -4.43 19.05
C GLU A 128 -21.23 -5.00 17.93
N ILE A 129 -20.79 -6.08 17.29
CA ILE A 129 -21.57 -6.77 16.25
C ILE A 129 -22.95 -7.18 16.77
N LYS A 130 -23.03 -7.74 17.99
CA LYS A 130 -24.31 -8.12 18.61
C LYS A 130 -25.23 -6.92 18.83
N ARG A 131 -24.68 -5.79 19.26
CA ARG A 131 -25.43 -4.54 19.46
C ARG A 131 -25.99 -4.02 18.14
N GLU A 132 -25.15 -3.93 17.11
CA GLU A 132 -25.54 -3.43 15.79
C GLU A 132 -26.59 -4.32 15.13
N ILE A 133 -26.48 -5.65 15.24
CA ILE A 133 -27.51 -6.57 14.73
C ILE A 133 -28.84 -6.32 15.44
N ALA A 134 -28.83 -6.11 16.77
CA ALA A 134 -30.05 -5.85 17.52
C ALA A 134 -30.70 -4.51 17.12
N GLU A 135 -29.91 -3.45 16.96
CA GLU A 135 -30.36 -2.14 16.46
C GLU A 135 -30.95 -2.27 15.07
N CYS A 136 -30.26 -2.95 14.14
CA CYS A 136 -30.73 -3.17 12.79
C CYS A 136 -32.06 -3.94 12.72
N VAL A 137 -32.26 -4.92 13.61
CA VAL A 137 -33.54 -5.64 13.71
C VAL A 137 -34.64 -4.73 14.25
N MET A 138 -34.37 -3.90 15.26
CA MET A 138 -35.35 -2.94 15.78
C MET A 138 -35.76 -1.92 14.71
N ASP A 139 -34.80 -1.38 13.98
CA ASP A 139 -35.02 -0.35 12.97
C ASP A 139 -35.73 -0.87 11.71
N ASN A 140 -35.59 -2.16 11.40
CA ASN A 140 -36.23 -2.78 10.24
C ASN A 140 -37.57 -3.47 10.57
N ASN A 141 -37.96 -3.54 11.84
CA ASN A 141 -39.22 -4.16 12.25
C ASN A 141 -40.38 -3.16 12.09
N ASN A 142 -40.72 -2.86 10.82
CA ASN A 142 -41.74 -1.88 10.44
C ASN A 142 -43.19 -2.38 10.58
N GLY A 143 -43.41 -3.51 11.24
CA GLY A 143 -44.75 -4.03 11.53
C GLY A 143 -45.50 -4.66 10.34
N GLU A 144 -44.77 -5.11 9.30
CA GLU A 144 -45.28 -6.08 8.32
C GLU A 144 -44.92 -7.52 8.72
#